data_AF-A0A2H6B815-F1
#
_entry.id   AF-A0A2H6B815-F1
#
_cell.length_a   1.000
_cell.length_b   1.000
_cell.length_c   1.000
_cell.angle_alpha   90.00
_cell.angle_beta   90.00
_cell.angle_gamma   90.00
#
_symmetry.space_group_name_H-M   'P 1'
#
loop_
_entity.id
_entity.type
_entity.pdbx_description
1 polymer ?
#
loop_
_entity_poly.entity_id
_entity_poly.type
_entity_poly.pdbx_seq_one_letter_code
_entity_poly.pdbx_strand_id
1 'polypeptide(L)' 'MSRLELGSTLTLGDVEPPAGVTILGDPDDVVATIVPPTREDEGEAGAEEEPEVAGRGESQGAGEGESS' A
#
# COMPACT_ATOMS: atom_id res chain seq x y z
N MET A 1 5.18 26.98 17.38
CA MET A 1 4.05 26.49 16.55
C MET A 1 4.59 25.41 15.64
N SER A 2 4.04 24.20 15.69
CA SER A 2 4.32 23.15 14.70
C SER A 2 3.75 23.58 13.35
N ARG A 3 4.57 23.56 12.29
CA ARG A 3 4.25 24.07 10.95
C ARG A 3 3.77 22.98 9.97
N LEU A 4 3.47 21.78 10.45
CA LEU A 4 3.15 20.66 9.56
C LEU A 4 1.71 20.78 9.05
N GLU A 5 1.54 20.83 7.73
CA GLU A 5 0.25 20.93 7.05
C GLU A 5 -0.22 19.53 6.60
N LEU A 6 -1.53 19.39 6.31
CA LEU A 6 -2.06 18.13 5.76
C LEU A 6 -1.37 17.78 4.43
N GLY A 7 -1.00 16.51 4.27
CA GLY A 7 -0.24 16.02 3.13
C GLY A 7 1.26 16.33 3.19
N SER A 8 1.74 17.00 4.24
CA SER A 8 3.18 17.21 4.43
C SER A 8 3.88 15.91 4.81
N THR A 9 5.09 15.75 4.28
CA THR A 9 6.02 14.70 4.66
C THR A 9 7.26 15.33 5.30
N LEU A 10 7.65 14.80 6.44
CA LEU A 10 8.88 15.13 7.15
C LEU A 10 9.91 14.04 6.83
N THR A 11 11.08 14.43 6.31
CA THR A 11 12.18 13.50 6.09
C THR A 11 13.21 13.57 7.21
N LEU A 12 14.15 12.63 7.23
CA LEU A 12 15.21 12.57 8.22
C LEU A 12 16.14 13.80 8.15
N GLY A 13 16.32 14.37 6.96
CA GLY A 13 17.06 15.61 6.74
C GLY A 13 16.43 16.85 7.40
N ASP A 14 15.13 16.83 7.68
CA ASP A 14 14.42 17.92 8.35
C ASP A 14 14.55 17.86 9.89
N VAL A 15 15.13 16.79 10.44
CA VAL A 15 15.24 16.57 11.89
C VAL A 15 16.49 17.26 12.42
N GLU A 16 16.30 18.15 13.40
CA GLU A 16 17.41 18.77 14.13
C GLU A 16 17.90 17.82 15.25
N PRO A 17 19.12 17.26 15.16
CA PRO A 17 19.59 16.31 16.16
C PRO A 17 19.91 17.02 17.49
N PRO A 18 19.59 16.39 18.64
CA PRO A 18 20.01 16.90 19.94
C PRO A 18 21.54 16.97 20.07
N ALA A 19 22.03 17.81 21.00
CA ALA A 19 23.46 17.95 21.23
C ALA A 19 24.14 16.60 21.53
N GLY A 20 25.21 16.30 20.80
CA GLY A 20 25.97 15.05 20.93
C GLY A 20 25.37 13.83 20.23
N VAL A 21 24.29 14.01 19.48
CA VAL A 21 23.66 12.94 18.68
C VAL A 21 24.05 13.10 17.20
N THR A 22 24.45 12.00 16.57
CA THR A 22 24.69 11.93 15.13
C THR A 22 23.67 10.98 14.50
N ILE A 23 22.95 11.46 13.50
CA ILE A 23 22.05 10.65 12.69
C ILE A 23 22.86 10.05 11.53
N LEU A 24 22.75 8.73 11.32
CA LEU A 24 23.50 7.98 10.31
C LEU A 24 22.63 7.41 9.18
N GLY A 25 21.34 7.73 9.17
CA GLY A 25 20.38 7.27 8.15
C GLY A 25 20.44 8.11 6.87
N ASP A 26 19.65 7.72 5.88
CA ASP A 26 19.56 8.47 4.63
C ASP A 26 18.71 9.74 4.84
N PRO A 27 19.16 10.93 4.41
CA PRO A 27 18.42 12.17 4.65
C PRO A 27 17.05 12.21 3.95
N ASP A 28 16.84 11.40 2.90
CA ASP A 28 15.58 11.31 2.17
C ASP A 28 14.59 10.31 2.83
N ASP A 29 15.01 9.58 3.88
CA ASP A 29 14.14 8.66 4.61
C ASP A 29 12.93 9.40 5.21
N VAL A 30 11.73 8.89 4.94
CA VAL A 30 10.49 9.46 5.45
C VAL A 30 10.31 9.10 6.93
N VAL A 31 10.23 10.12 7.79
CA VAL A 31 10.04 9.96 9.24
C VAL A 31 8.55 10.01 9.61
N ALA A 32 7.81 10.93 8.99
CA ALA A 32 6.38 11.07 9.24
C ALA A 32 5.67 11.70 8.04
N THR A 33 4.41 11.31 7.83
CA THR A 33 3.50 11.95 6.88
C THR A 33 2.22 12.33 7.59
N ILE A 34 1.78 13.58 7.44
CA ILE A 34 0.54 14.07 8.03
C ILE A 34 -0.61 13.73 7.10
N VAL A 35 -1.40 12.73 7.47
CA VAL A 35 -2.60 12.33 6.74
C VAL A 35 -3.84 12.97 7.35
N PRO A 36 -4.86 13.30 6.55
CA PRO A 36 -6.13 13.76 7.08
C PRO A 36 -6.78 12.66 7.93
N PRO A 37 -7.53 13.03 8.98
CA PRO A 37 -8.29 12.05 9.75
C PRO A 37 -9.34 11.40 8.86
N THR A 38 -9.48 10.08 8.95
CA THR A 38 -10.60 9.36 8.38
C THR A 38 -11.71 9.25 9.42
N ARG A 39 -12.96 9.31 8.96
CA ARG A 39 -14.10 8.90 9.79
C ARG A 39 -14.12 7.38 9.78
N GLU A 40 -13.98 6.76 10.94
CA GLU A 40 -14.26 5.34 11.07
C GLU A 40 -15.77 5.17 11.01
N ASP A 41 -16.30 4.77 9.85
CA ASP A 41 -17.62 4.17 9.79
C ASP A 41 -17.47 2.72 10.28
N GLU A 42 -18.18 2.34 11.35
CA GLU A 42 -18.27 0.95 11.85
C GLU A 42 -18.83 0.07 10.72
N GLY A 43 -17.97 -0.44 9.82
CA GLY A 43 -18.47 -1.19 8.67
C GLY A 43 -17.45 -1.78 7.70
N GLU A 44 -16.20 -1.29 7.63
CA GLU A 44 -15.29 -1.78 6.58
C GLU A 44 -13.86 -1.95 7.11
N ALA A 45 -13.68 -2.85 8.08
CA ALA A 45 -12.39 -3.53 8.22
C ALA A 45 -12.29 -4.52 7.06
N GLY A 46 -11.54 -4.13 6.03
CA GLY A 46 -11.46 -4.82 4.74
C GLY A 46 -11.26 -6.32 4.85
N ALA A 47 -12.11 -7.06 4.13
CA ALA A 47 -11.73 -8.36 3.62
C ALA A 47 -10.65 -8.14 2.56
N GLU A 48 -9.42 -8.57 2.86
CA GLU A 48 -8.40 -8.76 1.83
C GLU A 48 -8.85 -9.98 1.01
N GLU A 49 -9.68 -9.77 -0.01
CA GLU A 49 -10.07 -10.83 -0.94
C GLU A 49 -8.86 -11.26 -1.78
N GLU A 50 -8.41 -12.50 -1.58
CA GLU A 50 -7.45 -13.17 -2.46
C GLU A 50 -8.03 -13.28 -3.89
N PRO A 51 -7.23 -13.06 -4.95
CA PRO A 51 -7.74 -13.12 -6.31
C PRO A 51 -8.11 -14.55 -6.72
N GLU A 52 -9.38 -14.75 -7.07
CA GLU A 52 -9.89 -15.97 -7.70
C GLU A 52 -9.43 -16.07 -9.17
N VAL A 53 -8.60 -17.07 -9.49
CA VAL A 53 -8.13 -17.34 -10.85
C VAL A 53 -9.24 -18.04 -11.65
N ALA A 54 -10.01 -17.25 -12.42
CA ALA A 54 -10.98 -17.77 -13.40
C ALA A 54 -10.36 -17.86 -14.80
N GLY A 55 -9.82 -19.03 -15.14
CA GLY A 55 -9.35 -19.39 -16.49
C GLY A 55 -10.33 -20.34 -17.21
N ARG A 56 -11.30 -19.75 -17.91
CA ARG A 56 -12.35 -20.34 -18.75
C ARG A 56 -11.82 -21.14 -19.95
N GLY A 57 -12.52 -22.21 -20.31
CA GLY A 57 -12.33 -22.93 -21.57
C GLY A 57 -13.45 -23.91 -21.93
N GLU A 58 -14.71 -23.46 -21.94
CA GLU A 58 -15.80 -24.19 -22.62
C GLU A 58 -15.89 -23.74 -24.08
N SER A 59 -15.54 -24.62 -25.02
CA SER A 59 -16.01 -24.55 -26.42
C SER A 59 -16.46 -25.94 -26.85
N GLN A 60 -17.77 -26.08 -26.99
CA GLN A 60 -18.49 -27.28 -27.41
C GLN A 60 -18.36 -27.53 -28.93
N GLY A 61 -17.96 -28.75 -29.31
CA GLY A 61 -18.47 -29.49 -30.48
C GLY A 61 -17.70 -29.46 -31.81
N ALA A 62 -17.20 -30.63 -32.24
CA ALA A 62 -17.44 -31.28 -33.57
C ALA A 62 -16.44 -32.42 -33.85
N GLY A 63 -16.93 -33.58 -34.33
CA GLY A 63 -16.17 -34.48 -35.21
C GLY A 63 -15.97 -35.93 -34.75
N GLU A 64 -16.49 -36.85 -35.55
CA GLU A 64 -16.54 -38.32 -35.45
C GLU A 64 -15.18 -39.04 -35.59
N GLY A 65 -15.09 -40.32 -35.17
CA GLY A 65 -14.02 -41.23 -35.64
C GLY A 65 -13.73 -42.46 -34.75
N GLU A 66 -14.05 -43.65 -35.27
CA GLU A 66 -13.86 -45.01 -34.72
C GLU A 66 -12.40 -45.48 -34.51
N SER A 67 -12.28 -46.63 -33.81
CA SER A 67 -11.17 -47.63 -33.78
C SER A 67 -9.98 -47.30 -32.86
N SER A 68 -9.43 -48.19 -32.03
CA SER A 68 -9.48 -49.65 -31.85
C SER A 68 -9.23 -50.02 -30.38
#